data_AF-A0A963IBH4-F1
#
_entry.id   AF-A0A963IBH4-F1
#
_cell.length_a   1.000
_cell.length_b   1.000
_cell.length_c   1.000
_cell.angle_alpha   90.00
_cell.angle_beta   90.00
_cell.angle_gamma   90.00
#
_symmetry.space_group_name_H-M   'P 1'
#
loop_
_entity.id
_entity.type
_entity.pdbx_description
1 polymer ?
#
loop_
_entity_poly.entity_id
_entity_poly.type
_entity_poly.pdbx_seq_one_letter_code
_entity_poly.pdbx_strand_id
1 'polypeptide(L)'
;MKIASLVVRVAPEHIRALTQALLEIPGVEVHGSSPDNGRLIVTVEDGEGYSVMDSILAVNVSKHVLGVTMAYEYTEDGQQMQEQEA
;
A
#
# COMPACT_ATOMS: atom_id res chain seq x y z
N MET A 1 -12.48 6.44 9.81
CA MET A 1 -11.26 6.54 8.98
C MET A 1 -10.52 5.21 8.96
N LYS A 2 -9.97 4.81 7.81
CA LYS A 2 -9.12 3.62 7.65
C LYS A 2 -7.83 3.97 6.94
N ILE A 3 -6.72 3.42 7.44
CA ILE A 3 -5.38 3.62 6.87
C ILE A 3 -4.66 2.28 6.83
N ALA A 4 -3.96 1.97 5.74
CA ALA A 4 -3.11 0.79 5.63
C ALA A 4 -1.73 1.18 5.09
N SER A 5 -0.69 0.56 5.65
CA SER A 5 0.67 0.63 5.09
C SER A 5 0.97 -0.66 4.34
N LEU A 6 1.47 -0.52 3.11
CA LEU A 6 1.81 -1.62 2.23
C LEU A 6 3.30 -1.59 1.87
N VAL A 7 3.89 -2.78 1.85
CA VAL A 7 5.15 -3.05 1.16
C VAL A 7 4.81 -3.70 -0.18
N VAL A 8 5.04 -2.99 -1.26
CA VAL A 8 4.81 -3.49 -2.63
C VAL A 8 6.12 -3.98 -3.22
N ARG A 9 6.16 -5.23 -3.67
CA ARG A 9 7.31 -5.81 -4.37
C ARG A 9 7.19 -5.58 -5.87
N VAL A 10 8.30 -5.19 -6.49
CA VAL A 10 8.40 -4.86 -7.91
C VAL A 10 9.82 -5.13 -8.40
N ALA A 11 10.00 -5.50 -9.66
CA ALA A 11 11.34 -5.61 -10.24
C ALA A 11 12.01 -4.21 -10.29
N PRO A 12 13.30 -4.06 -9.95
CA PRO A 12 13.97 -2.75 -9.87
C PRO A 12 13.81 -1.88 -11.14
N GLU A 13 13.84 -2.49 -12.32
CA GLU A 13 13.64 -1.84 -13.62
C GLU A 13 12.25 -1.22 -13.82
N HIS A 14 11.27 -1.61 -13.00
CA HIS A 14 9.88 -1.15 -13.09
C HIS A 14 9.47 -0.23 -11.95
N ILE A 15 10.34 0.05 -10.97
CA ILE A 15 10.04 0.92 -9.82
C ILE A 15 9.44 2.25 -10.26
N ARG A 16 10.12 2.97 -11.17
CA ARG A 16 9.66 4.29 -11.61
C ARG A 16 8.30 4.22 -12.31
N ALA A 17 8.11 3.23 -13.19
CA ALA A 17 6.86 3.08 -13.92
C ALA A 17 5.70 2.73 -12.98
N LEU A 18 5.92 1.81 -12.04
CA LEU A 18 4.93 1.44 -11.05
C LEU A 18 4.59 2.61 -10.12
N THR A 19 5.59 3.35 -9.60
CA THR A 19 5.33 4.52 -8.76
C THR A 19 4.39 5.52 -9.44
N GLN A 20 4.60 5.82 -10.72
CA GLN A 20 3.70 6.73 -11.45
C GLN A 20 2.29 6.15 -11.58
N ALA A 21 2.15 4.86 -11.87
CA ALA A 21 0.84 4.22 -11.97
C ALA A 21 0.10 4.18 -10.62
N LEU A 22 0.80 3.95 -9.50
CA LEU A 22 0.19 3.90 -8.17
C LEU A 22 -0.33 5.26 -7.71
N LEU A 23 0.30 6.36 -8.12
CA LEU A 23 -0.14 7.72 -7.79
C LEU A 23 -1.47 8.11 -8.47
N GLU A 24 -1.93 7.34 -9.46
CA GLU A 24 -3.23 7.51 -10.10
C GLU A 24 -4.37 6.80 -9.35
N ILE A 25 -4.04 5.98 -8.33
CA ILE A 25 -5.04 5.26 -7.54
C ILE A 25 -5.50 6.18 -6.40
N PRO A 26 -6.81 6.42 -6.25
CA PRO A 26 -7.33 7.26 -5.16
C PRO A 26 -6.89 6.75 -3.77
N GLY A 27 -6.49 7.69 -2.91
CA GLY A 27 -6.06 7.39 -1.54
C GLY A 27 -4.67 6.78 -1.42
N VAL A 28 -3.91 6.62 -2.52
CA VAL A 28 -2.56 6.03 -2.50
C VAL A 28 -1.47 7.10 -2.44
N GLU A 29 -0.57 6.98 -1.47
CA GLU A 29 0.67 7.76 -1.39
C GLU A 29 1.90 6.84 -1.43
N VAL A 30 2.93 7.22 -2.19
CA VAL A 30 4.20 6.47 -2.26
C VAL A 30 5.28 7.27 -1.53
N HIS A 31 5.78 6.75 -0.40
CA HIS A 31 6.75 7.47 0.44
C HIS A 31 8.21 7.21 0.06
N GLY A 32 8.50 6.07 -0.57
CA GLY A 32 9.86 5.75 -0.94
C GLY A 32 9.99 4.40 -1.63
N SER A 33 11.16 4.20 -2.23
CA SER A 33 11.55 2.94 -2.88
C SER A 33 12.90 2.47 -2.35
N SER A 34 13.10 1.15 -2.28
CA SER A 34 14.42 0.54 -2.13
C SER A 34 14.79 -0.11 -3.47
N PRO A 35 15.59 0.57 -4.33
CA PRO A 35 15.97 0.06 -5.63
C PRO A 35 16.68 -1.30 -5.56
N ASP A 36 17.55 -1.47 -4.56
CA ASP A 36 18.36 -2.69 -4.40
C ASP A 36 17.52 -3.92 -4.04
N ASN A 37 16.37 -3.72 -3.39
CA ASN A 37 15.51 -4.80 -2.88
C ASN A 37 14.15 -4.91 -3.58
N GLY A 38 13.88 -4.06 -4.59
CA GLY A 38 12.64 -4.11 -5.36
C GLY A 38 11.39 -3.85 -4.52
N ARG A 39 11.40 -2.81 -3.67
CA ARG A 39 10.28 -2.49 -2.77
C ARG A 39 9.83 -1.04 -2.89
N LEU A 40 8.51 -0.82 -2.77
CA LEU A 40 7.89 0.48 -2.54
C LEU A 40 7.18 0.48 -1.19
N ILE A 41 7.28 1.59 -0.47
CA ILE A 41 6.51 1.86 0.74
C ILE A 41 5.34 2.75 0.36
N VAL A 42 4.13 2.26 0.64
CA VAL A 42 2.88 2.87 0.20
C VAL A 42 1.95 3.02 1.40
N THR A 43 1.25 4.14 1.49
CA THR A 43 0.12 4.32 2.40
C THR A 43 -1.16 4.41 1.59
N VAL A 44 -2.23 3.81 2.12
CA VAL A 44 -3.57 3.84 1.54
C VAL A 44 -4.54 4.35 2.60
N GLU A 45 -5.30 5.38 2.29
CA GLU A 45 -6.34 5.96 3.15
C GLU A 45 -7.70 5.93 2.43
N ASP A 46 -8.81 5.84 3.17
CA ASP A 46 -10.15 5.99 2.59
C ASP A 46 -10.51 7.46 2.34
N GLY A 47 -11.51 7.70 1.49
CA GLY A 47 -11.95 9.06 1.19
C GLY A 47 -13.33 9.09 0.55
N GLU A 48 -13.74 10.27 0.10
CA GLU A 48 -15.03 10.43 -0.55
C GLU A 48 -15.08 9.65 -1.87
N GLY A 49 -15.92 8.60 -1.92
CA GLY A 49 -16.14 7.81 -3.14
C GLY A 49 -15.20 6.62 -3.36
N TYR A 50 -14.30 6.30 -2.41
CA TYR A 50 -13.44 5.11 -2.49
C TYR A 50 -13.09 4.55 -1.10
N SER A 51 -12.86 3.24 -1.02
CA SER A 51 -12.44 2.57 0.22
C SER A 51 -10.98 2.13 0.17
N VAL A 52 -10.35 1.99 1.35
CA VAL A 52 -8.99 1.41 1.48
C VAL A 52 -8.90 0.05 0.75
N MET A 53 -9.94 -0.79 0.84
CA MET A 53 -9.92 -2.12 0.24
C MET A 53 -9.91 -2.08 -1.28
N ASP A 54 -10.66 -1.16 -1.89
CA ASP A 54 -10.66 -0.97 -3.36
C ASP A 54 -9.28 -0.51 -3.84
N SER A 55 -8.67 0.43 -3.12
CA SER A 55 -7.34 0.93 -3.44
C SER A 55 -6.24 -0.12 -3.24
N ILE A 56 -6.30 -0.93 -2.17
CA ILE A 56 -5.40 -2.09 -1.97
C ILE A 56 -5.54 -3.08 -3.12
N LEU A 57 -6.77 -3.39 -3.55
CA LEU A 57 -7.00 -4.28 -4.68
C LEU A 57 -6.41 -3.71 -5.97
N ALA A 58 -6.64 -2.42 -6.24
CA ALA A 58 -6.07 -1.72 -7.40
C ALA A 58 -4.53 -1.76 -7.39
N VAL A 59 -3.89 -1.57 -6.22
CA VAL A 59 -2.45 -1.72 -6.06
C VAL A 59 -2.03 -3.17 -6.36
N ASN A 60 -2.73 -4.17 -5.83
CA ASN A 60 -2.38 -5.58 -5.98
C ASN A 60 -2.40 -6.04 -7.46
N VAL A 61 -3.39 -5.58 -8.23
CA VAL A 61 -3.54 -5.93 -9.65
C VAL A 61 -2.79 -5.02 -10.61
N SER A 62 -2.08 -4.00 -10.09
CA SER A 62 -1.30 -3.07 -10.92
C SER A 62 -0.18 -3.78 -11.67
N LYS A 63 0.03 -3.38 -12.93
CA LYS A 63 1.08 -3.96 -13.78
C LYS A 63 2.45 -3.83 -13.09
N HIS A 64 3.25 -4.90 -13.16
CA HIS A 64 4.58 -5.03 -12.55
C HIS A 64 4.61 -5.28 -11.03
N VAL A 65 3.47 -5.31 -10.35
CA VAL A 65 3.40 -5.74 -8.95
C VAL A 65 3.67 -7.24 -8.86
N LEU A 66 4.68 -7.61 -8.06
CA LEU A 66 5.07 -8.99 -7.77
C LEU A 66 4.45 -9.50 -6.46
N GLY A 67 3.92 -8.59 -5.65
CA GLY A 67 3.20 -8.92 -4.42
C GLY A 67 3.04 -7.71 -3.52
N VAL A 68 2.01 -7.77 -2.69
CA VAL A 68 1.70 -6.73 -1.70
C VAL A 68 1.70 -7.39 -0.33
N THR A 69 2.34 -6.76 0.64
CA THR A 69 2.31 -7.18 2.05
C THR A 69 1.82 -6.00 2.88
N MET A 70 0.73 -6.21 3.62
CA MET A 70 0.24 -5.22 4.57
C MET A 70 1.14 -5.24 5.80
N ALA A 71 1.77 -4.10 6.08
CA ALA A 71 2.68 -3.92 7.22
C ALA A 71 1.96 -3.32 8.43
N TYR A 72 0.90 -2.56 8.20
CA TYR A 72 0.11 -1.90 9.24
C TYR A 72 -1.31 -1.64 8.75
N GLU A 73 -2.26 -1.66 9.67
CA GLU A 73 -3.65 -1.28 9.45
C GLU A 73 -4.15 -0.50 10.67
N TYR A 74 -4.89 0.58 10.41
CA TYR A 74 -5.64 1.35 11.38
C TYR A 74 -7.09 1.44 10.93
N THR A 75 -8.00 1.19 11.85
CA THR A 75 -9.44 1.39 11.67
C THR A 75 -9.99 2.06 12.92
N GLU A 76 -10.66 3.20 12.73
CA GLU A 76 -11.25 3.98 13.83
C GLU A 76 -12.36 3.23 14.59
N ASP A 77 -13.04 2.27 13.92
CA ASP A 77 -14.12 1.45 14.50
C ASP A 77 -13.65 0.27 15.37
N GLY A 78 -12.36 0.11 15.67
CA GLY A 78 -11.90 -1.05 16.42
C GLY A 78 -10.44 -1.04 16.85
N GLN A 79 -10.08 -0.18 17.80
CA GLN A 79 -8.92 -0.44 18.65
C GLN A 79 -9.22 -1.66 19.56
N GLN A 80 -9.02 -2.88 19.05
CA GLN A 80 -8.60 -3.98 19.91
C GLN A 80 -7.10 -4.12 19.73
N MET A 81 -6.38 -3.46 20.64
CA MET A 81 -4.95 -3.59 20.84
C MET A 81 -4.66 -5.09 21.07
N GLN A 82 -4.22 -5.83 20.05
CA GLN A 82 -3.60 -7.12 20.29
C GLN A 82 -2.21 -6.84 20.85
N GLU A 83 -2.13 -6.74 22.18
CA GLU A 83 -0.88 -6.99 22.89
C GLU A 83 -0.37 -8.36 22.43
N GLN A 84 0.70 -8.36 21.65
CA GLN A 84 1.51 -9.56 21.46
C GLN A 84 2.24 -9.80 22.78
N GLU A 85 1.64 -10.60 23.67
CA GLU A 85 2.38 -11.22 24.77
C GLU A 85 3.46 -12.15 24.16
N ALA A 86 4.71 -11.89 24.53
CA ALA A 86 5.89 -12.66 24.17
C ALA A 86 6.13 -13.82 25.14
#